data_AF-A0A023PRZ6-F1
#
_entry.id   AF-A0A023PRZ6-F1
#
_cell.length_a   1.000
_cell.length_b   1.000
_cell.length_c   1.000
_cell.angle_alpha   90.00
_cell.angle_beta   90.00
_cell.angle_gamma   90.00
#
_symmetry.space_group_name_H-M   'P 1'
#
loop_
_entity.id
_entity.type
_entity.pdbx_description
1 polymer ?
#
loop_
_entity_poly.entity_id
_entity_poly.type
_entity_poly.pdbx_seq_one_letter_code
_entity_poly.pdbx_strand_id
1 'polypeptide(L)'
;MAFTSGCNNPCFALPWRTVMLYLLALHLLQPGSAQLTVVAPSLRVTANVGQDVVLRCHLTPCKDAWSSDIRWIQLRSSGIVHHYKDGVDLGQMEEYKGRTELLRDGLYDGNLDLRITAVSTSDSGSYSCAVQDDDGYADAVVDLEVSDPFSHIIHPWKVALAVIVTLLVGSFVINVFLYRKKASQSRELKRKDAMLGSPHGISCLSAENLKTLASKLNENADEVEDCNSELKKHCEEMGFGVADLKELAAELEEHPVVIWTRDLKLERIAAKLAQQTKELEKQHSQFYRHFQHMDLSAVKQKKLVTKLEEHSEQMERRNVKLEAAAVKVGQQAKESEKQKSELKERHEEMAEQTEAVVVDTEEAEKPSEDLD
;
A
#
# COMPACT_ATOMS: atom_id res chain seq x y z
N MET A 1 54.35 -10.77 80.49
CA MET A 1 54.58 -9.90 79.31
C MET A 1 53.37 -10.05 78.41
N ALA A 2 52.59 -9.00 78.28
CA ALA A 2 51.39 -8.97 77.45
C ALA A 2 51.76 -8.62 76.00
N PHE A 3 51.21 -9.34 75.04
CA PHE A 3 51.15 -8.91 73.64
C PHE A 3 49.70 -8.99 73.19
N THR A 4 49.04 -7.83 73.15
CA THR A 4 47.74 -7.64 72.50
C THR A 4 47.99 -7.35 71.02
N SER A 5 47.64 -8.29 70.15
CA SER A 5 47.62 -8.09 68.69
C SER A 5 46.33 -7.36 68.31
N GLY A 6 46.46 -6.08 67.95
CA GLY A 6 45.36 -5.28 67.42
C GLY A 6 45.23 -5.49 65.91
N CYS A 7 44.15 -6.16 65.48
CA CYS A 7 43.70 -6.15 64.09
C CYS A 7 42.60 -5.10 63.94
N ASN A 8 42.95 -3.92 63.41
CA ASN A 8 41.98 -2.96 62.88
C ASN A 8 41.62 -3.38 61.45
N ASN A 9 40.55 -4.14 61.28
CA ASN A 9 39.89 -4.27 59.97
C ASN A 9 38.85 -3.14 59.85
N PRO A 10 38.90 -2.29 58.81
CA PRO A 10 37.83 -1.34 58.56
C PRO A 10 36.60 -2.13 58.10
N CYS A 11 35.59 -2.19 58.97
CA CYS A 11 34.28 -2.75 58.65
C CYS A 11 33.54 -1.77 57.74
N PHE A 12 33.82 -1.84 56.43
CA PHE A 12 32.96 -1.22 55.43
C PHE A 12 31.71 -2.09 55.24
N ALA A 13 30.88 -2.17 56.27
CA ALA A 13 29.52 -2.65 56.16
C ALA A 13 28.69 -1.54 55.51
N LEU A 14 28.76 -1.44 54.18
CA LEU A 14 27.76 -0.70 53.41
C LEU A 14 26.40 -1.28 53.83
N PRO A 15 25.50 -0.49 54.45
CA PRO A 15 24.27 -1.03 54.99
C PRO A 15 23.49 -1.70 53.88
N TRP A 16 23.07 -2.95 54.06
CA TRP A 16 22.10 -3.65 53.21
C TRP A 16 20.95 -2.73 52.74
N ARG A 17 20.57 -1.77 53.60
CA ARG A 17 19.49 -0.80 53.35
C ARG A 17 19.82 0.17 52.22
N THR A 18 21.06 0.63 52.11
CA THR A 18 21.48 1.52 51.01
C THR A 18 21.61 0.74 49.70
N VAL A 19 22.08 -0.51 49.77
CA VAL A 19 22.14 -1.41 48.60
C VAL A 19 20.73 -1.75 48.10
N MET A 20 19.79 -2.03 49.00
CA MET A 20 18.39 -2.28 48.65
C MET A 20 17.71 -1.05 48.05
N LEU A 21 17.95 0.14 48.59
CA LEU A 21 17.44 1.39 48.01
C LEU A 21 18.04 1.66 46.63
N TYR A 22 19.33 1.36 46.42
CA TYR A 22 19.98 1.48 45.11
C TYR A 22 19.46 0.45 44.10
N LEU A 23 19.21 -0.80 44.53
CA LEU A 23 18.65 -1.86 43.68
C LEU A 23 17.18 -1.58 43.32
N LEU A 24 16.39 -1.05 44.26
CA LEU A 24 15.04 -0.54 44.01
C LEU A 24 15.05 0.66 43.06
N ALA A 25 15.97 1.61 43.25
CA ALA A 25 16.15 2.72 42.33
C ALA A 25 16.56 2.25 40.92
N LEU A 26 17.44 1.24 40.82
CA LEU A 26 17.83 0.63 39.53
C LEU A 26 16.66 -0.10 38.85
N HIS A 27 15.82 -0.79 39.62
CA HIS A 27 14.61 -1.45 39.10
C HIS A 27 13.55 -0.45 38.64
N LEU A 28 13.43 0.70 39.32
CA LEU A 28 12.56 1.80 38.90
C LEU A 28 13.12 2.59 37.70
N LEU A 29 14.42 2.47 37.43
CA LEU A 29 15.10 2.95 36.22
C LEU A 29 15.05 1.92 35.07
N GLN A 30 14.02 1.07 34.99
CA GLN A 30 13.75 0.40 33.72
C GLN A 30 13.48 1.49 32.67
N PRO A 31 14.30 1.60 31.59
CA PRO A 31 13.90 2.39 30.45
C PRO A 31 12.60 1.77 29.98
N GLY A 32 11.50 2.53 30.01
CA GLY A 32 10.28 2.10 29.36
C GLY A 32 10.64 1.82 27.91
N SER A 33 10.62 0.55 27.51
CA SER A 33 10.72 0.18 26.11
C SER A 33 9.48 0.76 25.43
N ALA A 34 9.62 1.95 24.85
CA ALA A 34 8.61 2.50 23.98
C ALA A 34 8.50 1.52 22.80
N GLN A 35 7.34 0.88 22.64
CA GLN A 35 7.11 -0.02 21.51
C GLN A 35 7.25 0.77 20.21
N LEU A 36 8.02 0.22 19.27
CA LEU A 36 8.16 0.77 17.93
C LEU A 36 6.78 0.79 17.25
N THR A 37 6.39 1.95 16.73
CA THR A 37 5.18 2.10 15.93
C THR A 37 5.48 2.89 14.66
N VAL A 38 4.71 2.64 13.60
CA VAL A 38 4.73 3.44 12.37
C VAL A 38 3.44 4.22 12.31
N VAL A 39 3.52 5.48 11.92
CA VAL A 39 2.36 6.38 11.80
C VAL A 39 2.29 6.92 10.38
N ALA A 40 1.14 6.71 9.76
CA ALA A 40 0.76 7.28 8.48
C ALA A 40 -0.23 8.45 8.69
N PRO A 41 -0.17 9.52 7.88
CA PRO A 41 -1.22 10.52 7.85
C PRO A 41 -2.55 9.87 7.48
N SER A 42 -3.63 10.21 8.20
CA SER A 42 -4.98 9.69 7.92
C SER A 42 -5.63 10.28 6.65
N LEU A 43 -4.97 11.24 6.00
CA LEU A 43 -5.48 11.88 4.79
C LEU A 43 -5.13 11.06 3.55
N ARG A 44 -6.12 10.84 2.68
CA ARG A 44 -5.90 10.25 1.35
C ARG A 44 -5.02 11.18 0.51
N VAL A 45 -4.00 10.60 -0.11
CA VAL A 45 -3.13 11.32 -1.03
C VAL A 45 -3.78 11.27 -2.42
N THR A 46 -3.96 12.43 -3.06
CA THR A 46 -4.57 12.53 -4.38
C THR A 46 -3.54 13.00 -5.41
N ALA A 47 -3.52 12.37 -6.59
CA ALA A 47 -2.64 12.77 -7.69
C ALA A 47 -3.35 12.61 -9.05
N ASN A 48 -2.91 13.35 -10.06
CA ASN A 48 -3.33 13.11 -11.44
C ASN A 48 -2.35 12.20 -12.16
N VAL A 49 -2.83 11.47 -13.17
CA VAL A 49 -1.97 10.65 -14.04
C VAL A 49 -0.80 11.47 -14.58
N GLY A 50 0.40 10.88 -14.50
CA GLY A 50 1.67 11.47 -14.96
C GLY A 50 2.37 12.35 -13.93
N GLN A 51 1.77 12.63 -12.77
CA GLN A 51 2.43 13.37 -11.69
C GLN A 51 3.28 12.47 -10.80
N ASP A 52 4.18 13.09 -10.04
CA ASP A 52 4.92 12.43 -8.98
C ASP A 52 4.19 12.62 -7.65
N VAL A 53 4.19 11.60 -6.80
CA VAL A 53 3.54 11.63 -5.49
C VAL A 53 4.49 11.13 -4.40
N VAL A 54 4.32 11.65 -3.19
CA VAL A 54 5.05 11.18 -2.00
C VAL A 54 4.07 10.62 -0.99
N LEU A 55 4.22 9.33 -0.69
CA LEU A 55 3.50 8.64 0.38
C LEU A 55 4.30 8.79 1.67
N ARG A 56 3.69 9.36 2.70
CA ARG A 56 4.38 9.70 3.94
C ARG A 56 4.12 8.71 5.05
N CYS A 57 5.16 8.32 5.76
CA CYS A 57 5.10 7.49 6.97
C CYS A 57 6.28 7.86 7.88
N HIS A 58 6.12 7.74 9.19
CA HIS A 58 7.21 7.99 10.13
C HIS A 58 7.18 7.05 11.33
N LEU A 59 8.33 6.81 11.93
CA LEU A 59 8.48 6.06 13.16
C LEU A 59 8.07 6.88 14.38
N THR A 60 7.45 6.23 15.35
CA THR A 60 7.18 6.75 16.68
C THR A 60 7.64 5.73 17.73
N PRO A 61 8.56 6.10 18.65
CA PRO A 61 9.31 7.36 18.69
C PRO A 61 10.22 7.56 17.47
N CYS A 62 10.51 8.82 17.13
CA CYS A 62 11.45 9.15 16.04
C CYS A 62 12.84 8.60 16.38
N LYS A 63 13.44 7.86 15.45
CA LYS A 63 14.78 7.30 15.57
C LYS A 63 15.39 7.12 14.17
N ASP A 64 16.70 6.94 14.12
CA ASP A 64 17.41 6.62 12.89
C ASP A 64 16.91 5.29 12.31
N ALA A 65 16.41 5.35 11.07
CA ALA A 65 15.91 4.20 10.31
C ALA A 65 16.87 3.78 9.17
N TRP A 66 18.09 4.33 9.12
CA TRP A 66 19.04 4.08 8.03
C TRP A 66 19.38 2.60 7.87
N SER A 67 19.55 1.88 8.97
CA SER A 67 19.85 0.43 8.99
C SER A 67 18.60 -0.45 9.11
N SER A 68 17.39 0.12 9.10
CA SER A 68 16.17 -0.68 9.20
C SER A 68 15.80 -1.36 7.88
N ASP A 69 15.06 -2.46 7.95
CA ASP A 69 14.45 -3.12 6.79
C ASP A 69 13.07 -2.48 6.53
N ILE A 70 13.00 -1.65 5.48
CA ILE A 70 11.84 -0.83 5.14
C ILE A 70 11.18 -1.38 3.88
N ARG A 71 9.90 -1.72 3.97
CA ARG A 71 9.11 -2.30 2.87
C ARG A 71 7.86 -1.49 2.62
N TRP A 72 7.70 -1.04 1.38
CA TRP A 72 6.46 -0.52 0.85
C TRP A 72 5.75 -1.61 0.05
N ILE A 73 4.53 -1.93 0.45
CA ILE A 73 3.76 -3.05 -0.09
C ILE A 73 2.41 -2.53 -0.59
N GLN A 74 2.05 -2.82 -1.83
CA GLN A 74 0.71 -2.51 -2.34
C GLN A 74 -0.26 -3.59 -1.86
N LEU A 75 -1.25 -3.22 -1.05
CA LEU A 75 -2.12 -4.18 -0.36
C LEU A 75 -2.97 -5.01 -1.33
N ARG A 76 -3.41 -4.42 -2.45
CA ARG A 76 -4.23 -5.10 -3.46
C ARG A 76 -3.52 -6.31 -4.07
N SER A 77 -2.25 -6.14 -4.44
CA SER A 77 -1.44 -7.17 -5.12
C SER A 77 -0.55 -7.96 -4.15
N SER A 78 -0.45 -7.50 -2.89
CA SER A 78 0.57 -7.94 -1.94
C SER A 78 2.00 -7.84 -2.52
N GLY A 79 2.20 -6.98 -3.52
CA GLY A 79 3.46 -6.82 -4.23
C GLY A 79 4.37 -5.82 -3.53
N ILE A 80 5.68 -6.07 -3.61
CA ILE A 80 6.70 -5.13 -3.12
C ILE A 80 6.83 -3.96 -4.11
N VAL A 81 6.46 -2.78 -3.65
CA VAL A 81 6.60 -1.51 -4.37
C VAL A 81 8.03 -0.99 -4.25
N HIS A 82 8.60 -1.11 -3.06
CA HIS A 82 9.97 -0.72 -2.77
C HIS A 82 10.48 -1.47 -1.53
N HIS A 83 11.67 -2.06 -1.61
CA HIS A 83 12.33 -2.70 -0.48
C HIS A 83 13.73 -2.12 -0.30
N TYR A 84 13.96 -1.56 0.88
CA TYR A 84 15.22 -0.99 1.30
C TYR A 84 15.73 -1.70 2.55
N LYS A 85 17.04 -1.92 2.62
CA LYS A 85 17.71 -2.44 3.81
C LYS A 85 19.18 -2.04 3.83
N ASP A 86 19.69 -1.62 4.99
CA ASP A 86 21.11 -1.38 5.23
C ASP A 86 21.80 -0.46 4.19
N GLY A 87 21.12 0.61 3.77
CA GLY A 87 21.66 1.54 2.76
C GLY A 87 21.43 1.13 1.30
N VAL A 88 20.76 0.01 1.03
CA VAL A 88 20.63 -0.58 -0.31
C VAL A 88 19.18 -0.87 -0.68
N ASP A 89 18.81 -0.57 -1.93
CA ASP A 89 17.53 -0.98 -2.51
C ASP A 89 17.63 -2.41 -3.06
N LEU A 90 16.82 -3.32 -2.52
CA LEU A 90 16.90 -4.76 -2.79
C LEU A 90 15.98 -5.23 -3.90
N GLY A 91 14.78 -4.66 -4.01
CA GLY A 91 13.77 -5.17 -4.94
C GLY A 91 12.54 -4.31 -5.11
N GLN A 92 11.95 -4.42 -6.29
CA GLN A 92 10.73 -3.74 -6.73
C GLN A 92 9.99 -4.69 -7.69
N MET A 93 8.65 -4.67 -7.69
CA MET A 93 7.88 -5.34 -8.73
C MET A 93 8.07 -4.62 -10.07
N GLU A 94 7.93 -5.35 -11.19
CA GLU A 94 8.24 -4.81 -12.53
C GLU A 94 7.44 -3.54 -12.88
N GLU A 95 6.21 -3.39 -12.40
CA GLU A 95 5.35 -2.21 -12.63
C GLU A 95 5.88 -0.92 -11.98
N TYR A 96 6.70 -1.04 -10.93
CA TYR A 96 7.24 0.09 -10.16
C TYR A 96 8.74 0.28 -10.36
N LYS A 97 9.37 -0.59 -11.16
CA LYS A 97 10.81 -0.59 -11.38
C LYS A 97 11.28 0.73 -12.00
N GLY A 98 12.20 1.40 -11.31
CA GLY A 98 12.71 2.71 -11.72
C GLY A 98 11.71 3.87 -11.60
N ARG A 99 10.55 3.64 -10.98
CA ARG A 99 9.54 4.67 -10.69
C ARG A 99 9.46 5.01 -9.19
N THR A 100 10.14 4.25 -8.33
CA THR A 100 10.02 4.43 -6.87
C THR A 100 11.36 4.71 -6.21
N GLU A 101 11.33 5.60 -5.22
CA GLU A 101 12.50 6.05 -4.47
C GLU A 101 12.13 6.31 -3.01
N LEU A 102 12.83 5.67 -2.09
CA LEU A 102 12.74 6.00 -0.67
C LEU A 102 13.58 7.26 -0.37
N LEU A 103 12.95 8.28 0.22
CA LEU A 103 13.60 9.56 0.49
C LEU A 103 14.61 9.42 1.63
N ARG A 104 15.91 9.46 1.30
CA ARG A 104 17.02 9.20 2.23
C ARG A 104 17.19 10.27 3.31
N ASP A 105 16.96 11.53 2.96
CA ASP A 105 17.26 12.68 3.82
C ASP A 105 16.49 12.64 5.15
N GLY A 106 15.30 12.03 5.15
CA GLY A 106 14.43 11.94 6.32
C GLY A 106 14.66 10.71 7.21
N LEU A 107 15.48 9.74 6.78
CA LEU A 107 15.64 8.47 7.51
C LEU A 107 16.25 8.63 8.90
N TYR A 108 17.16 9.59 9.08
CA TYR A 108 17.78 9.87 10.38
C TYR A 108 16.77 10.37 11.42
N ASP A 109 15.68 10.99 10.98
CA ASP A 109 14.58 11.46 11.83
C ASP A 109 13.43 10.43 11.92
N GLY A 110 13.60 9.26 11.30
CA GLY A 110 12.60 8.20 11.25
C GLY A 110 11.50 8.40 10.21
N ASN A 111 11.68 9.28 9.22
CA ASN A 111 10.75 9.42 8.11
C ASN A 111 11.02 8.35 7.05
N LEU A 112 9.95 7.75 6.53
CA LEU A 112 9.97 6.57 5.67
C LEU A 112 9.32 6.86 4.31
N ASP A 113 9.35 8.13 3.90
CA ASP A 113 8.61 8.66 2.78
C ASP A 113 9.03 8.00 1.45
N LEU A 114 8.04 7.55 0.67
CA LEU A 114 8.25 6.96 -0.64
C LEU A 114 7.76 7.90 -1.73
N ARG A 115 8.63 8.23 -2.68
CA ARG A 115 8.25 8.89 -3.93
C ARG A 115 7.90 7.85 -4.99
N ILE A 116 6.76 8.03 -5.66
CA ILE A 116 6.36 7.29 -6.88
C ILE A 116 6.24 8.29 -8.01
N THR A 117 7.01 8.10 -9.09
CA THR A 117 7.04 9.01 -10.24
C THR A 117 6.09 8.57 -11.34
N ALA A 118 5.53 9.55 -12.05
CA ALA A 118 4.62 9.36 -13.18
C ALA A 118 3.51 8.34 -12.85
N VAL A 119 2.68 8.66 -11.86
CA VAL A 119 1.60 7.77 -11.39
C VAL A 119 0.58 7.50 -12.50
N SER A 120 -0.05 6.34 -12.42
CA SER A 120 -1.05 5.84 -13.35
C SER A 120 -2.28 5.39 -12.57
N THR A 121 -3.40 5.14 -13.26
CA THR A 121 -4.64 4.73 -12.61
C THR A 121 -4.52 3.37 -11.90
N SER A 122 -3.57 2.51 -12.29
CA SER A 122 -3.29 1.23 -11.61
C SER A 122 -2.57 1.41 -10.27
N ASP A 123 -1.92 2.57 -10.05
CA ASP A 123 -1.28 2.89 -8.77
C ASP A 123 -2.31 3.38 -7.73
N SER A 124 -3.58 3.50 -8.08
CA SER A 124 -4.64 3.86 -7.13
C SER A 124 -4.95 2.69 -6.17
N GLY A 125 -4.80 2.93 -4.87
CA GLY A 125 -5.08 1.94 -3.82
C GLY A 125 -4.35 2.20 -2.51
N SER A 126 -4.41 1.20 -1.63
CA SER A 126 -3.81 1.24 -0.30
C SER A 126 -2.41 0.63 -0.30
N TYR A 127 -1.49 1.30 0.39
CA TYR A 127 -0.08 0.94 0.52
C TYR A 127 0.27 0.79 2.00
N SER A 128 0.92 -0.31 2.38
CA SER A 128 1.50 -0.48 3.71
C SER A 128 2.98 -0.10 3.70
N CYS A 129 3.38 0.74 4.65
CA CYS A 129 4.77 1.02 5.00
C CYS A 129 5.10 0.19 6.23
N ALA A 130 5.90 -0.85 6.05
CA ALA A 130 6.33 -1.76 7.10
C ALA A 130 7.81 -1.58 7.40
N VAL A 131 8.16 -1.56 8.68
CA VAL A 131 9.53 -1.49 9.16
C VAL A 131 9.80 -2.68 10.06
N GLN A 132 10.94 -3.33 9.81
CA GLN A 132 11.50 -4.34 10.67
C GLN A 132 12.89 -3.88 11.13
N ASP A 133 13.09 -3.85 12.44
CA ASP A 133 14.36 -3.52 13.07
C ASP A 133 14.56 -4.37 14.34
N ASP A 134 15.64 -4.13 15.09
CA ASP A 134 15.96 -4.78 16.36
C ASP A 134 14.85 -4.59 17.41
N ASP A 135 14.17 -3.44 17.38
CA ASP A 135 13.04 -3.12 18.26
C ASP A 135 11.73 -3.84 17.88
N GLY A 136 11.70 -4.53 16.73
CA GLY A 136 10.57 -5.32 16.26
C GLY A 136 9.99 -4.89 14.92
N TYR A 137 8.74 -5.28 14.69
CA TYR A 137 7.99 -5.03 13.46
C TYR A 137 6.87 -4.03 13.72
N ALA A 138 6.71 -3.05 12.84
CA ALA A 138 5.57 -2.14 12.85
C ALA A 138 5.18 -1.74 11.42
N ASP A 139 3.90 -1.44 11.18
CA ASP A 139 3.42 -0.97 9.89
C ASP A 139 2.27 0.03 9.99
N ALA A 140 2.08 0.81 8.92
CA ALA A 140 0.96 1.72 8.76
C ALA A 140 0.49 1.79 7.31
N VAL A 141 -0.77 2.17 7.08
CA VAL A 141 -1.40 2.17 5.76
C VAL A 141 -1.65 3.60 5.27
N VAL A 142 -1.33 3.85 4.00
CA VAL A 142 -1.57 5.09 3.27
C VAL A 142 -2.44 4.79 2.04
N ASP A 143 -3.47 5.60 1.80
CA ASP A 143 -4.32 5.51 0.61
C ASP A 143 -3.91 6.53 -0.45
N LEU A 144 -3.70 6.06 -1.68
CA LEU A 144 -3.43 6.87 -2.87
C LEU A 144 -4.62 6.79 -3.84
N GLU A 145 -5.13 7.95 -4.24
CA GLU A 145 -6.19 8.09 -5.24
C GLU A 145 -5.65 8.81 -6.48
N VAL A 146 -5.57 8.09 -7.60
CA VAL A 146 -5.10 8.65 -8.88
C VAL A 146 -6.28 8.96 -9.80
N SER A 147 -6.42 10.23 -10.18
CA SER A 147 -7.45 10.72 -11.10
C SER A 147 -6.92 10.86 -12.53
N ASP A 148 -7.71 10.45 -13.52
CA ASP A 148 -7.43 10.69 -14.95
C ASP A 148 -8.50 11.59 -15.57
N PRO A 149 -8.33 12.93 -15.51
CA PRO A 149 -9.29 13.86 -16.09
C PRO A 149 -9.31 13.83 -17.62
N PHE A 150 -8.29 13.25 -18.29
CA PHE A 150 -8.15 13.28 -19.75
C PHE A 150 -8.69 12.01 -20.43
N SER A 151 -8.82 10.89 -19.71
CA SER A 151 -9.43 9.64 -20.22
C SER A 151 -10.79 9.84 -20.90
N HIS A 152 -11.62 10.75 -20.39
CA HIS A 152 -12.97 11.01 -20.91
C HIS A 152 -13.02 11.90 -22.17
N ILE A 153 -11.91 12.57 -22.49
CA ILE A 153 -11.81 13.51 -23.62
C ILE A 153 -11.42 12.75 -24.91
N ILE A 154 -10.68 11.64 -24.78
CA ILE A 154 -10.17 10.83 -25.90
C ILE A 154 -11.01 9.55 -26.07
N HIS A 155 -12.34 9.64 -26.04
CA HIS A 155 -13.13 8.53 -26.56
C HIS A 155 -13.06 8.57 -28.10
N PRO A 156 -12.67 7.47 -28.78
CA PRO A 156 -12.49 7.45 -30.24
C PRO A 156 -13.71 8.00 -31.01
N TRP A 157 -14.91 7.75 -30.50
CA TRP A 157 -16.16 8.24 -31.10
C TRP A 157 -16.33 9.77 -31.01
N LYS A 158 -15.86 10.43 -29.94
CA LYS A 158 -15.94 11.90 -29.82
C LYS A 158 -15.05 12.61 -30.82
N VAL A 159 -13.85 12.06 -31.05
CA VAL A 159 -12.93 12.55 -32.09
C VAL A 159 -13.55 12.34 -33.48
N ALA A 160 -14.08 11.15 -33.74
CA ALA A 160 -14.77 10.86 -34.99
C ALA A 160 -15.96 11.80 -35.24
N LEU A 161 -16.80 12.06 -34.23
CA LEU A 161 -17.90 13.01 -34.34
C LEU A 161 -17.42 14.44 -34.62
N ALA A 162 -16.37 14.90 -33.94
CA ALA A 162 -15.82 16.23 -34.18
C ALA A 162 -15.31 16.38 -35.63
N VAL A 163 -14.63 15.37 -36.17
CA VAL A 163 -14.17 15.35 -37.57
C VAL A 163 -15.35 15.33 -38.54
N ILE A 164 -16.35 14.47 -38.31
CA ILE A 164 -17.56 14.39 -39.16
C ILE A 164 -18.31 15.72 -39.17
N VAL A 165 -18.53 16.33 -38.00
CA VAL A 165 -19.21 17.64 -37.89
C VAL A 165 -18.43 18.71 -38.67
N THR A 166 -17.10 18.71 -38.57
CA THR A 166 -16.24 19.65 -39.31
C THR A 166 -16.39 19.47 -40.83
N LEU A 167 -16.40 18.22 -41.32
CA LEU A 167 -16.61 17.91 -42.73
C LEU A 167 -18.01 18.30 -43.22
N LEU A 168 -19.05 18.03 -42.43
CA LEU A 168 -20.44 18.38 -42.75
C LEU A 168 -20.62 19.90 -42.84
N VAL A 169 -20.06 20.66 -41.89
CA VAL A 169 -20.10 22.12 -41.91
C VAL A 169 -19.33 22.67 -43.11
N GLY A 170 -18.13 22.15 -43.38
CA GLY A 170 -17.35 22.54 -44.57
C GLY A 170 -18.11 22.27 -45.87
N SER A 171 -18.69 21.09 -46.02
CA SER A 171 -19.52 20.72 -47.16
C SER A 171 -20.76 21.62 -47.30
N PHE A 172 -21.44 21.95 -46.21
CA PHE A 172 -22.58 22.86 -46.23
C PHE A 172 -22.20 24.25 -46.72
N VAL A 173 -21.08 24.80 -46.24
CA VAL A 173 -20.57 26.12 -46.68
C VAL A 173 -20.23 26.11 -48.18
N ILE A 174 -19.55 25.06 -48.65
CA ILE A 174 -19.23 24.88 -50.07
C ILE A 174 -20.51 24.80 -50.91
N ASN A 175 -21.49 23.99 -50.50
CA ASN A 175 -22.76 23.87 -51.20
C ASN A 175 -23.51 25.21 -51.28
N VAL A 176 -23.63 25.95 -50.16
CA VAL A 176 -24.27 27.28 -50.15
C VAL A 176 -23.54 28.24 -51.09
N PHE A 177 -22.21 28.23 -51.12
CA PHE A 177 -21.42 29.05 -52.03
C PHE A 177 -21.71 28.71 -53.50
N LEU A 178 -21.74 27.41 -53.85
CA LEU A 178 -22.07 26.96 -55.20
C LEU A 178 -23.50 27.34 -55.60
N TYR A 179 -24.48 27.21 -54.70
CA TYR A 179 -25.85 27.64 -54.95
C TYR A 179 -25.96 29.16 -55.17
N ARG A 180 -25.23 29.97 -54.39
CA ARG A 180 -25.19 31.43 -54.58
C ARG A 180 -24.56 31.79 -55.93
N LYS A 181 -23.47 31.13 -56.32
CA LYS A 181 -22.81 31.33 -57.62
C LYS A 181 -23.77 31.00 -58.77
N LYS A 182 -24.44 29.85 -58.72
CA LYS A 182 -25.42 29.41 -59.73
C LYS A 182 -26.65 30.33 -59.82
N ALA A 183 -27.16 30.82 -58.69
CA ALA A 183 -28.29 31.75 -58.65
C ALA A 183 -27.95 33.14 -59.19
N SER A 184 -26.69 33.57 -59.06
CA SER A 184 -26.21 34.81 -59.69
C SER A 184 -26.23 34.69 -61.22
N GLN A 185 -25.67 33.59 -61.74
CA GLN A 185 -25.64 33.32 -63.18
C GLN A 185 -27.05 33.17 -63.78
N SER A 186 -27.96 32.47 -63.09
CA SER A 186 -29.34 32.30 -63.57
C SER A 186 -30.12 33.62 -63.59
N ARG A 187 -29.88 34.53 -62.63
CA ARG A 187 -30.48 35.87 -62.63
C ARG A 187 -29.97 36.73 -63.77
N GLU A 188 -28.68 36.61 -64.10
CA GLU A 188 -28.09 37.32 -65.22
C GLU A 188 -28.64 36.81 -66.56
N LEU A 189 -28.85 35.50 -66.69
CA LEU A 189 -29.49 34.89 -67.87
C LEU A 189 -30.94 35.38 -68.05
N LYS A 190 -31.75 35.36 -66.98
CA LYS A 190 -33.14 35.84 -67.02
C LYS A 190 -33.26 37.33 -67.33
N ARG A 191 -32.32 38.15 -66.86
CA ARG A 191 -32.30 39.59 -67.19
C ARG A 191 -32.00 39.83 -68.67
N LYS A 192 -31.12 39.01 -69.26
CA LYS A 192 -30.81 39.04 -70.70
C LYS A 192 -31.99 38.55 -71.54
N ASP A 193 -32.70 37.51 -71.12
CA ASP A 193 -33.92 37.03 -71.78
C ASP A 193 -35.07 38.06 -71.70
N ALA A 194 -35.22 38.77 -70.57
CA ALA A 194 -36.23 39.82 -70.43
C ALA A 194 -35.94 41.05 -71.33
N MET A 195 -34.66 41.35 -71.61
CA MET A 195 -34.28 42.37 -72.59
C MET A 195 -34.57 41.96 -74.05
N LEU A 196 -34.70 40.66 -74.32
CA LEU A 196 -35.07 40.12 -75.63
C LEU A 196 -36.60 40.04 -75.87
N GLY A 197 -37.41 40.36 -74.86
CA GLY A 197 -38.87 40.21 -74.87
C GLY A 197 -39.70 41.42 -75.33
N SER A 198 -39.10 42.53 -75.78
CA SER A 198 -39.87 43.66 -76.32
C SER A 198 -39.96 43.59 -77.84
N PRO A 199 -41.16 43.41 -78.43
CA PRO A 199 -41.31 43.31 -79.87
C PRO A 199 -41.33 44.72 -80.44
N HIS A 200 -40.22 45.20 -80.99
CA HIS A 200 -40.11 45.95 -82.25
C HIS A 200 -38.62 46.27 -82.49
N GLY A 201 -38.04 45.64 -83.51
CA GLY A 201 -36.63 45.81 -83.91
C GLY A 201 -35.79 44.53 -83.94
N ILE A 202 -36.38 43.38 -84.32
CA ILE A 202 -35.66 42.13 -84.51
C ILE A 202 -35.01 42.16 -85.89
N SER A 203 -33.71 42.50 -85.93
CA SER A 203 -32.72 41.99 -86.89
C SER A 203 -31.49 42.90 -86.88
N CYS A 204 -30.55 42.63 -85.97
CA CYS A 204 -29.09 42.88 -86.08
C CYS A 204 -28.41 42.90 -84.70
N LEU A 205 -29.08 43.38 -83.63
CA LEU A 205 -28.49 43.46 -82.28
C LEU A 205 -28.45 42.12 -81.50
N SER A 206 -29.23 41.11 -81.91
CA SER A 206 -29.25 39.79 -81.27
C SER A 206 -28.01 38.95 -81.57
N ALA A 207 -27.43 39.08 -82.76
CA ALA A 207 -26.29 38.24 -83.18
C ALA A 207 -24.98 38.68 -82.52
N GLU A 208 -24.79 39.99 -82.29
CA GLU A 208 -23.63 40.50 -81.55
C GLU A 208 -23.66 40.08 -80.08
N ASN A 209 -24.79 40.27 -79.41
CA ASN A 209 -24.92 39.92 -78.00
C ASN A 209 -24.78 38.41 -77.75
N LEU A 210 -25.24 37.56 -78.68
CA LEU A 210 -25.06 36.10 -78.59
C LEU A 210 -23.59 35.69 -78.80
N LYS A 211 -22.86 36.38 -79.68
CA LYS A 211 -21.40 36.19 -79.85
C LYS A 211 -20.63 36.64 -78.62
N THR A 212 -21.00 37.75 -77.98
CA THR A 212 -20.38 38.20 -76.73
C THR A 212 -20.68 37.25 -75.56
N LEU A 213 -21.87 36.64 -75.53
CA LEU A 213 -22.20 35.65 -74.51
C LEU A 213 -21.44 34.34 -74.73
N ALA A 214 -21.34 33.89 -75.99
CA ALA A 214 -20.53 32.73 -76.36
C ALA A 214 -19.05 32.96 -76.06
N SER A 215 -18.51 34.17 -76.31
CA SER A 215 -17.11 34.47 -75.98
C SER A 215 -16.86 34.44 -74.48
N LYS A 216 -17.77 35.00 -73.67
CA LYS A 216 -17.67 34.93 -72.20
C LYS A 216 -17.85 33.52 -71.65
N LEU A 217 -18.65 32.67 -72.30
CA LEU A 217 -18.79 31.27 -71.90
C LEU A 217 -17.52 30.49 -72.22
N ASN A 218 -16.89 30.76 -73.36
CA ASN A 218 -15.62 30.17 -73.74
C ASN A 218 -14.49 30.64 -72.80
N GLU A 219 -14.42 31.94 -72.51
CA GLU A 219 -13.43 32.51 -71.58
C GLU A 219 -13.56 31.92 -70.17
N ASN A 220 -14.78 31.73 -69.66
CA ASN A 220 -14.99 31.04 -68.38
C ASN A 220 -14.67 29.54 -68.43
N ALA A 221 -14.83 28.88 -69.60
CA ALA A 221 -14.45 27.48 -69.77
C ALA A 221 -12.93 27.34 -69.83
N ASP A 222 -12.26 28.26 -70.53
CA ASP A 222 -10.82 28.39 -70.61
C ASP A 222 -10.22 28.68 -69.22
N GLU A 223 -10.83 29.57 -68.41
CA GLU A 223 -10.42 29.80 -67.01
C GLU A 223 -10.60 28.56 -66.12
N VAL A 224 -11.68 27.79 -66.31
CA VAL A 224 -11.89 26.55 -65.55
C VAL A 224 -10.89 25.47 -65.98
N GLU A 225 -10.54 25.41 -67.27
CA GLU A 225 -9.55 24.48 -67.79
C GLU A 225 -8.13 24.88 -67.37
N ASP A 226 -7.82 26.18 -67.33
CA ASP A 226 -6.58 26.74 -66.80
C ASP A 226 -6.45 26.46 -65.30
N CYS A 227 -7.49 26.74 -64.51
CA CYS A 227 -7.53 26.45 -63.07
C CYS A 227 -7.46 24.94 -62.78
N ASN A 228 -8.04 24.09 -63.63
CA ASN A 228 -7.89 22.64 -63.56
C ASN A 228 -6.48 22.17 -63.95
N SER A 229 -5.84 22.83 -64.92
CA SER A 229 -4.46 22.55 -65.31
C SER A 229 -3.47 22.98 -64.22
N GLU A 230 -3.75 24.08 -63.53
CA GLU A 230 -2.95 24.62 -62.42
C GLU A 230 -3.13 23.81 -61.14
N LEU A 231 -4.35 23.30 -60.89
CA LEU A 231 -4.64 22.31 -59.85
C LEU A 231 -3.94 20.97 -60.14
N LYS A 232 -3.97 20.52 -61.40
CA LYS A 232 -3.24 19.32 -61.84
C LYS A 232 -1.73 19.50 -61.67
N LYS A 233 -1.20 20.67 -62.00
CA LYS A 233 0.21 21.02 -61.79
C LYS A 233 0.56 21.12 -60.30
N HIS A 234 -0.30 21.66 -59.45
CA HIS A 234 -0.12 21.65 -57.98
C HIS A 234 -0.18 20.24 -57.40
N CYS A 235 -0.99 19.34 -57.96
CA CYS A 235 -1.00 17.92 -57.61
C CYS A 235 0.26 17.18 -58.08
N GLU A 236 0.84 17.58 -59.23
CA GLU A 236 2.08 17.02 -59.78
C GLU A 236 3.34 17.58 -59.08
N GLU A 237 3.34 18.86 -58.68
CA GLU A 237 4.39 19.52 -57.88
C GLU A 237 4.37 19.07 -56.41
N MET A 238 3.23 18.60 -55.89
CA MET A 238 3.14 17.94 -54.58
C MET A 238 3.69 16.51 -54.56
N GLY A 239 4.37 16.04 -55.62
CA GLY A 239 5.52 15.14 -55.54
C GLY A 239 5.43 13.99 -54.54
N PHE A 240 4.29 13.32 -54.44
CA PHE A 240 4.15 11.98 -53.86
C PHE A 240 3.41 11.18 -54.93
N GLY A 241 4.21 10.47 -55.74
CA GLY A 241 3.82 10.05 -57.07
C GLY A 241 2.65 9.08 -57.07
N VAL A 242 1.76 9.23 -58.04
CA VAL A 242 0.83 8.16 -58.45
C VAL A 242 1.59 6.89 -58.84
N ALA A 243 2.86 7.01 -59.25
CA ALA A 243 3.79 5.91 -59.44
C ALA A 243 4.24 5.28 -58.12
N ASP A 244 4.57 6.08 -57.09
CA ASP A 244 4.88 5.58 -55.75
C ASP A 244 3.66 4.92 -55.09
N LEU A 245 2.44 5.42 -55.32
CA LEU A 245 1.20 4.79 -54.90
C LEU A 245 0.91 3.48 -55.64
N LYS A 246 1.40 3.33 -56.89
CA LYS A 246 1.24 2.09 -57.66
C LYS A 246 2.30 1.05 -57.29
N GLU A 247 3.50 1.50 -56.94
CA GLU A 247 4.58 0.70 -56.34
C GLU A 247 4.22 0.28 -54.90
N LEU A 248 3.70 1.21 -54.07
CA LEU A 248 3.15 0.91 -52.74
C LEU A 248 1.89 0.06 -52.80
N ALA A 249 1.03 0.21 -53.82
CA ALA A 249 -0.12 -0.67 -54.01
C ALA A 249 0.30 -2.08 -54.43
N ALA A 250 1.35 -2.21 -55.25
CA ALA A 250 1.95 -3.50 -55.59
C ALA A 250 2.68 -4.14 -54.39
N GLU A 251 3.37 -3.35 -53.55
CA GLU A 251 3.90 -3.81 -52.25
C GLU A 251 2.78 -4.14 -51.25
N LEU A 252 1.62 -3.47 -51.32
CA LEU A 252 0.44 -3.77 -50.51
C LEU A 252 -0.29 -5.06 -50.91
N GLU A 253 -0.09 -5.57 -52.13
CA GLU A 253 -0.67 -6.85 -52.59
C GLU A 253 0.14 -8.08 -52.15
N GLU A 254 1.43 -7.93 -51.83
CA GLU A 254 2.28 -8.96 -51.17
C GLU A 254 2.16 -8.90 -49.63
N HIS A 255 1.89 -7.71 -49.07
CA HIS A 255 1.71 -7.48 -47.63
C HIS A 255 0.48 -8.11 -46.92
N PRO A 256 -0.61 -8.58 -47.57
CA PRO A 256 -1.74 -9.16 -46.86
C PRO A 256 -1.30 -10.39 -46.08
N VAL A 257 -0.50 -11.28 -46.66
CA VAL A 257 -0.08 -12.52 -45.99
C VAL A 257 0.71 -12.24 -44.72
N VAL A 258 1.57 -11.22 -44.71
CA VAL A 258 2.36 -10.82 -43.52
C VAL A 258 1.49 -10.14 -42.46
N ILE A 259 0.47 -9.38 -42.86
CA ILE A 259 -0.49 -8.73 -41.96
C ILE A 259 -1.44 -9.77 -41.35
N TRP A 260 -2.02 -10.66 -42.16
CA TRP A 260 -2.86 -11.78 -41.72
C TRP A 260 -2.09 -12.78 -40.83
N THR A 261 -0.82 -13.03 -41.10
CA THR A 261 0.02 -13.88 -40.23
C THR A 261 0.39 -13.19 -38.92
N ARG A 262 0.57 -11.86 -38.92
CA ARG A 262 0.73 -11.06 -37.68
C ARG A 262 -0.55 -11.03 -36.85
N ASP A 263 -1.72 -10.87 -37.47
CA ASP A 263 -3.01 -10.93 -36.79
C ASP A 263 -3.28 -12.32 -36.21
N LEU A 264 -3.00 -13.40 -36.95
CA LEU A 264 -3.09 -14.78 -36.42
C LEU A 264 -2.10 -15.04 -35.27
N LYS A 265 -0.91 -14.42 -35.32
CA LYS A 265 0.09 -14.53 -34.24
C LYS A 265 -0.34 -13.71 -33.02
N LEU A 266 -0.91 -12.53 -33.22
CA LEU A 266 -1.49 -11.68 -32.19
C LEU A 266 -2.69 -12.35 -31.51
N GLU A 267 -3.61 -12.95 -32.27
CA GLU A 267 -4.73 -13.75 -31.74
C GLU A 267 -4.23 -14.94 -30.91
N ARG A 268 -3.18 -15.63 -31.36
CA ARG A 268 -2.58 -16.73 -30.59
C ARG A 268 -1.90 -16.23 -29.30
N ILE A 269 -1.31 -15.03 -29.32
CA ILE A 269 -0.74 -14.40 -28.13
C ILE A 269 -1.86 -13.93 -27.19
N ALA A 270 -2.94 -13.35 -27.71
CA ALA A 270 -4.11 -12.93 -26.95
C ALA A 270 -4.79 -14.13 -26.28
N ALA A 271 -4.93 -15.26 -26.99
CA ALA A 271 -5.44 -16.50 -26.42
C ALA A 271 -4.53 -17.05 -25.31
N LYS A 272 -3.20 -16.99 -25.49
CA LYS A 272 -2.24 -17.37 -24.44
C LYS A 272 -2.31 -16.45 -23.23
N LEU A 273 -2.41 -15.14 -23.45
CA LEU A 273 -2.57 -14.15 -22.39
C LEU A 273 -3.88 -14.39 -21.64
N ALA A 274 -5.00 -14.59 -22.33
CA ALA A 274 -6.28 -14.89 -21.70
C ALA A 274 -6.22 -16.20 -20.86
N GLN A 275 -5.48 -17.20 -21.34
CA GLN A 275 -5.26 -18.44 -20.57
C GLN A 275 -4.36 -18.21 -19.36
N GLN A 276 -3.31 -17.40 -19.47
CA GLN A 276 -2.49 -17.00 -18.34
C GLN A 276 -3.27 -16.16 -17.33
N THR A 277 -4.15 -15.26 -17.77
CA THR A 277 -5.01 -14.47 -16.88
C THR A 277 -5.96 -15.38 -16.10
N LYS A 278 -6.57 -16.39 -16.74
CA LYS A 278 -7.42 -17.36 -16.05
C LYS A 278 -6.64 -18.21 -15.03
N GLU A 279 -5.43 -18.64 -15.37
CA GLU A 279 -4.59 -19.36 -14.41
C GLU A 279 -4.17 -18.44 -13.26
N LEU A 280 -3.84 -17.18 -13.53
CA LEU A 280 -3.50 -16.19 -12.51
C LEU A 280 -4.69 -15.89 -11.58
N GLU A 281 -5.90 -15.74 -12.11
CA GLU A 281 -7.12 -15.59 -11.32
C GLU A 281 -7.38 -16.82 -10.43
N LYS A 282 -7.13 -18.02 -10.97
CA LYS A 282 -7.26 -19.27 -10.21
C LYS A 282 -6.21 -19.36 -9.10
N GLN A 283 -4.96 -18.99 -9.38
CA GLN A 283 -3.89 -18.90 -8.38
C GLN A 283 -4.25 -17.87 -7.31
N HIS A 284 -4.74 -16.70 -7.70
CA HIS A 284 -5.18 -15.65 -6.78
C HIS A 284 -6.35 -16.12 -5.90
N SER A 285 -7.33 -16.82 -6.47
CA SER A 285 -8.44 -17.43 -5.71
C SER A 285 -7.98 -18.53 -4.74
N GLN A 286 -6.98 -19.33 -5.11
CA GLN A 286 -6.37 -20.31 -4.21
C GLN A 286 -5.60 -19.65 -3.08
N PHE A 287 -4.79 -18.64 -3.40
CA PHE A 287 -4.02 -17.88 -2.43
C PHE A 287 -4.95 -17.18 -1.43
N TYR A 288 -6.03 -16.55 -1.91
CA TYR A 288 -7.03 -15.90 -1.06
C TYR A 288 -7.68 -16.88 -0.08
N ARG A 289 -8.03 -18.09 -0.52
CA ARG A 289 -8.53 -19.15 0.38
C ARG A 289 -7.49 -19.60 1.40
N HIS A 290 -6.22 -19.69 1.00
CA HIS A 290 -5.15 -20.04 1.92
C HIS A 290 -4.94 -18.95 2.98
N PHE A 291 -4.95 -17.68 2.56
CA PHE A 291 -4.86 -16.53 3.44
C PHE A 291 -6.00 -16.51 4.47
N GLN A 292 -7.25 -16.71 4.05
CA GLN A 292 -8.40 -16.81 4.96
C GLN A 292 -8.26 -17.97 5.97
N HIS A 293 -7.73 -19.12 5.53
CA HIS A 293 -7.47 -20.24 6.44
C HIS A 293 -6.36 -19.91 7.45
N MET A 294 -5.33 -19.20 7.01
CA MET A 294 -4.23 -18.73 7.85
C MET A 294 -4.73 -17.73 8.91
N ASP A 295 -5.55 -16.75 8.53
CA ASP A 295 -6.18 -15.81 9.48
C ASP A 295 -7.02 -16.54 10.53
N LEU A 296 -7.86 -17.48 10.09
CA LEU A 296 -8.68 -18.28 10.99
C LEU A 296 -7.81 -19.12 11.96
N SER A 297 -6.67 -19.64 11.47
CA SER A 297 -5.73 -20.39 12.30
C SER A 297 -5.01 -19.48 13.31
N ALA A 298 -4.64 -18.26 12.92
CA ALA A 298 -4.04 -17.26 13.80
C ALA A 298 -5.01 -16.84 14.92
N VAL A 299 -6.30 -16.65 14.60
CA VAL A 299 -7.34 -16.37 15.61
C VAL A 299 -7.50 -17.53 16.59
N LYS A 300 -7.48 -18.78 16.12
CA LYS A 300 -7.51 -19.97 16.98
C LYS A 300 -6.27 -20.06 17.88
N GLN A 301 -5.09 -19.79 17.33
CA GLN A 301 -3.84 -19.77 18.09
C GLN A 301 -3.86 -18.66 19.15
N LYS A 302 -4.29 -17.45 18.81
CA LYS A 302 -4.43 -16.35 19.76
C LYS A 302 -5.35 -16.72 20.92
N LYS A 303 -6.48 -17.38 20.64
CA LYS A 303 -7.38 -17.89 21.68
C LYS A 303 -6.75 -18.98 22.56
N LEU A 304 -5.89 -19.83 21.99
CA LEU A 304 -5.13 -20.82 22.77
C LEU A 304 -4.09 -20.15 23.67
N VAL A 305 -3.38 -19.15 23.16
CA VAL A 305 -2.38 -18.38 23.92
C VAL A 305 -3.05 -17.67 25.10
N THR A 306 -4.16 -16.96 24.90
CA THR A 306 -4.88 -16.30 26.00
C THR A 306 -5.37 -17.29 27.06
N LYS A 307 -5.79 -18.49 26.64
CA LYS A 307 -6.24 -19.54 27.56
C LYS A 307 -5.07 -20.15 28.35
N LEU A 308 -3.88 -20.22 27.73
CA LEU A 308 -2.66 -20.68 28.38
C LEU A 308 -2.15 -19.65 29.40
N GLU A 309 -2.21 -18.36 29.06
CA GLU A 309 -1.88 -17.26 29.98
C GLU A 309 -2.78 -17.27 31.21
N GLU A 310 -4.10 -17.40 31.03
CA GLU A 310 -5.05 -17.47 32.16
C GLU A 310 -4.77 -18.68 33.07
N HIS A 311 -4.42 -19.82 32.49
CA HIS A 311 -4.05 -21.01 33.25
C HIS A 311 -2.71 -20.84 33.99
N SER A 312 -1.74 -20.14 33.39
CA SER A 312 -0.46 -19.80 34.03
C SER A 312 -0.67 -18.92 35.25
N GLU A 313 -1.46 -17.84 35.13
CA GLU A 313 -1.80 -16.98 36.26
C GLU A 313 -2.54 -17.74 37.38
N GLN A 314 -3.44 -18.65 36.99
CA GLN A 314 -4.14 -19.49 37.97
C GLN A 314 -3.17 -20.41 38.72
N MET A 315 -2.20 -20.99 38.02
CA MET A 315 -1.16 -21.83 38.62
C MET A 315 -0.31 -21.01 39.59
N GLU A 316 0.09 -19.80 39.22
CA GLU A 316 0.88 -18.91 40.06
C GLU A 316 0.12 -18.49 41.33
N ARG A 317 -1.16 -18.15 41.20
CA ARG A 317 -2.05 -17.89 42.36
C ARG A 317 -2.16 -19.10 43.29
N ARG A 318 -2.18 -20.33 42.75
CA ARG A 318 -2.18 -21.56 43.55
C ARG A 318 -0.84 -21.78 44.25
N ASN A 319 0.26 -21.49 43.58
CA ASN A 319 1.60 -21.65 44.14
C ASN A 319 1.80 -20.73 45.35
N VAL A 320 1.43 -19.45 45.25
CA VAL A 320 1.49 -18.49 46.37
C VAL A 320 0.66 -18.98 47.57
N LYS A 321 -0.53 -19.55 47.32
CA LYS A 321 -1.37 -20.13 48.39
C LYS A 321 -0.72 -21.36 49.04
N LEU A 322 -0.10 -22.22 48.24
CA LEU A 322 0.63 -23.40 48.74
C LEU A 322 1.83 -22.97 49.59
N GLU A 323 2.61 -21.98 49.15
CA GLU A 323 3.72 -21.43 49.93
C GLU A 323 3.23 -20.85 51.27
N ALA A 324 2.15 -20.06 51.26
CA ALA A 324 1.57 -19.52 52.48
C ALA A 324 1.08 -20.64 53.44
N ALA A 325 0.48 -21.70 52.91
CA ALA A 325 0.06 -22.85 53.69
C ALA A 325 1.27 -23.60 54.29
N ALA A 326 2.34 -23.79 53.52
CA ALA A 326 3.57 -24.42 53.98
C ALA A 326 4.23 -23.64 55.13
N VAL A 327 4.27 -22.30 55.03
CA VAL A 327 4.76 -21.44 56.11
C VAL A 327 3.92 -21.62 57.38
N LYS A 328 2.58 -21.67 57.24
CA LYS A 328 1.67 -21.85 58.37
C LYS A 328 1.83 -23.21 59.05
N VAL A 329 1.99 -24.28 58.28
CA VAL A 329 2.29 -25.62 58.80
C VAL A 329 3.63 -25.63 59.52
N GLY A 330 4.66 -24.97 58.97
CA GLY A 330 5.96 -24.82 59.63
C GLY A 330 5.87 -24.09 60.97
N GLN A 331 5.04 -23.05 61.08
CA GLN A 331 4.77 -22.37 62.35
C GLN A 331 4.05 -23.28 63.36
N GLN A 332 3.04 -24.04 62.91
CA GLN A 332 2.33 -25.00 63.77
C GLN A 332 3.24 -26.12 64.27
N ALA A 333 4.15 -26.61 63.43
CA ALA A 333 5.13 -27.62 63.84
C ALA A 333 6.05 -27.10 64.95
N LYS A 334 6.57 -25.86 64.81
CA LYS A 334 7.39 -25.22 65.85
C LYS A 334 6.62 -25.03 67.17
N GLU A 335 5.36 -24.61 67.09
CA GLU A 335 4.52 -24.47 68.28
C GLU A 335 4.26 -25.83 68.96
N SER A 336 4.00 -26.87 68.18
CA SER A 336 3.80 -28.22 68.70
C SER A 336 5.07 -28.79 69.35
N GLU A 337 6.26 -28.50 68.81
CA GLU A 337 7.52 -28.86 69.45
C GLU A 337 7.73 -28.12 70.78
N LYS A 338 7.41 -26.83 70.82
CA LYS A 338 7.48 -26.02 72.05
C LYS A 338 6.55 -26.57 73.14
N GLN A 339 5.29 -26.86 72.80
CA GLN A 339 4.34 -27.47 73.74
C GLN A 339 4.81 -28.84 74.23
N LYS A 340 5.42 -29.64 73.34
CA LYS A 340 6.00 -30.93 73.72
C LYS A 340 7.15 -30.77 74.72
N SER A 341 8.03 -29.77 74.55
CA SER A 341 9.08 -29.49 75.54
C SER A 341 8.52 -29.04 76.89
N GLU A 342 7.55 -28.12 76.90
CA GLU A 342 6.90 -27.64 78.15
C GLU A 342 6.15 -28.77 78.88
N LEU A 343 5.52 -29.69 78.14
CA LEU A 343 4.84 -30.85 78.72
C LEU A 343 5.84 -31.83 79.35
N LYS A 344 7.00 -32.02 78.71
CA LYS A 344 8.06 -32.88 79.23
C LYS A 344 8.61 -32.35 80.55
N GLU A 345 8.88 -31.05 80.62
CA GLU A 345 9.35 -30.36 81.83
C GLU A 345 8.35 -30.52 82.99
N ARG A 346 7.04 -30.27 82.75
CA ARG A 346 5.99 -30.54 83.75
C ARG A 346 5.88 -32.00 84.18
N HIS A 347 6.16 -32.94 83.28
CA HIS A 347 6.12 -34.35 83.62
C HIS A 347 7.29 -34.75 84.51
N GLU A 348 8.48 -34.22 84.26
CA GLU A 348 9.65 -34.35 85.14
C GLU A 348 9.38 -33.71 86.52
N GLU A 349 8.81 -32.50 86.59
CA GLU A 349 8.42 -31.88 87.87
C GLU A 349 7.39 -32.71 88.65
N MET A 350 6.35 -33.24 87.99
CA MET A 350 5.37 -34.10 88.66
C MET A 350 5.98 -35.41 89.14
N ALA A 351 6.91 -36.01 88.39
CA ALA A 351 7.58 -37.24 88.80
C ALA A 351 8.39 -37.00 90.09
N GLU A 352 9.12 -35.88 90.16
CA GLU A 352 9.89 -35.48 91.35
C GLU A 352 8.98 -35.24 92.57
N GLN A 353 7.84 -34.57 92.38
CA GLN A 353 6.85 -34.40 93.47
C GLN A 353 6.21 -35.73 93.91
N THR A 354 5.97 -36.65 92.99
CA THR A 354 5.40 -37.96 93.32
C THR A 354 6.39 -38.81 94.12
N GLU A 355 7.67 -38.77 93.75
CA GLU A 355 8.74 -39.46 94.48
C GLU A 355 8.91 -38.89 95.90
N ALA A 356 8.84 -37.57 96.07
CA ALA A 356 8.85 -36.93 97.39
C ALA A 356 7.68 -37.36 98.29
N VAL A 357 6.46 -37.44 97.73
CA VAL A 357 5.27 -37.89 98.48
C VAL A 357 5.38 -39.37 98.89
N VAL A 358 5.92 -40.24 98.03
CA VAL A 358 6.12 -41.66 98.36
C VAL A 358 7.11 -41.83 99.52
N VAL A 359 8.20 -41.06 99.52
CA VAL A 359 9.19 -41.06 100.63
C VAL A 359 8.54 -40.62 101.96
N ASP A 360 7.72 -39.56 101.94
CA ASP A 360 6.97 -39.11 103.13
C ASP A 360 5.93 -40.13 103.61
N THR A 361 5.39 -40.95 102.70
CA THR A 361 4.37 -41.97 103.04
C THR A 361 5.01 -43.25 103.60
N GLU A 362 6.17 -43.67 103.10
CA GLU A 362 6.96 -44.79 103.65
C GLU A 362 7.57 -44.45 105.03
N GLU A 363 7.88 -43.18 105.30
CA GLU A 363 8.38 -42.76 106.61
C GLU A 363 7.27 -42.70 107.68
N ALA A 364 6.00 -42.61 107.27
CA ALA A 364 4.82 -42.66 108.14
C ALA A 364 4.31 -44.07 108.49
N GLU A 365 4.73 -45.11 107.74
CA GLU A 365 4.28 -46.51 107.94
C GLU A 365 5.34 -47.40 108.65
N LYS A 366 6.24 -46.79 109.43
CA LYS A 366 7.17 -47.54 110.29
C LYS A 366 6.40 -48.14 111.48
N PRO A 367 6.40 -49.47 111.71
CA PRO A 367 5.72 -50.06 112.85
C PRO A 367 6.46 -49.71 114.13
N SER A 368 5.75 -49.13 115.09
CA SER A 368 6.19 -49.08 116.48
C SER A 368 6.06 -50.47 117.11
N GLU A 369 7.06 -51.32 116.92
CA GLU A 369 7.44 -52.29 117.96
C GLU A 369 8.11 -51.50 119.08
N ASP A 370 7.45 -51.41 120.25
CA ASP A 370 8.01 -51.88 121.53
C ASP A 370 7.25 -51.37 122.79
N LEU A 371 7.17 -52.31 123.74
CA LEU A 371 7.11 -52.20 125.21
C LEU A 371 5.75 -52.29 125.96
N ASP A 372 5.71 -53.39 126.74
CA ASP A 372 4.90 -53.79 127.92
C ASP A 372 3.48 -54.36 127.77
#